data_AF-A0A8S1BTU7-F1
#
_entry.id   AF-A0A8S1BTU7-F1
#
_cell.length_a   1.000
_cell.length_b   1.000
_cell.length_c   1.000
_cell.angle_alpha   90.00
_cell.angle_beta   90.00
_cell.angle_gamma   90.00
#
_symmetry.space_group_name_H-M   'P 1'
#
loop_
_entity.id
_entity.type
_entity.pdbx_description
1 polymer ?
#
loop_
_entity_poly.entity_id
_entity_poly.type
_entity_poly.pdbx_seq_one_letter_code
_entity_poly.pdbx_strand_id
1 'polypeptide(L)'
;MMPSTPTTPNPDNSGMQVNLVGPNEDSRRTLERKIAEEVKKNATSPVESIEIQRMVKLFDINQWRCFSKRRTEVGQELGGSNFNQKFLFLTSPYVDQISVYGIDMARDAIDGTFGHGIYLTQSALNASRYAFNSKTGCSAHQLTKCMTCTRKMIVCKVVLGKSYNSAGKVNHSELPRGYHSVQGLIKGHPSDVFVVYDTYQIIPTFYVEFTTSFKPREGQPHSNGSGRRENIPPQNRQGNASRRGDPARQNNQGIGLGTVVTNLAPLAPLLIDTFLRRGGRGVLPNANFNLQGTIPYVGSEYNLSFSLN
;
A
#
# COMPACT_ATOMS: atom_id res chain seq x y z
N MET A 1 -4.54 53.04 2.96
CA MET A 1 -4.12 51.63 3.10
C MET A 1 -4.03 51.05 1.70
N MET A 2 -2.83 50.79 1.20
CA MET A 2 -2.66 50.17 -0.12
C MET A 2 -2.90 48.65 -0.01
N PRO A 3 -3.58 48.02 -0.97
CA PRO A 3 -3.76 46.58 -0.99
C PRO A 3 -2.41 45.91 -1.28
N SER A 4 -2.01 45.00 -0.39
CA SER A 4 -0.83 44.16 -0.57
C SER A 4 -0.94 43.33 -1.85
N THR A 5 0.02 43.50 -2.75
CA THR A 5 0.22 42.70 -3.96
C THR A 5 0.30 41.21 -3.62
N PRO A 6 -0.33 40.32 -4.43
CA PRO A 6 -0.17 38.89 -4.27
C PRO A 6 1.28 38.50 -4.61
N THR A 7 2.01 37.97 -3.63
CA THR A 7 3.36 37.45 -3.82
C THR A 7 3.33 36.34 -4.87
N THR A 8 4.01 36.55 -5.99
CA THR A 8 4.27 35.49 -6.97
C THR A 8 5.05 34.36 -6.29
N PRO A 9 4.69 33.08 -6.51
CA PRO A 9 5.43 31.97 -5.93
C PRO A 9 6.86 31.94 -6.49
N ASN A 10 7.83 31.89 -5.58
CA ASN A 10 9.26 31.86 -5.87
C ASN A 10 9.61 30.63 -6.76
N PRO A 11 10.25 30.79 -7.93
CA PRO A 11 10.62 29.68 -8.82
C PRO A 11 11.58 28.65 -8.21
N ASP A 12 12.26 28.99 -7.10
CA ASP A 12 13.19 28.08 -6.40
C ASP A 12 12.50 27.02 -5.51
N ASN A 13 11.18 27.03 -5.42
CA ASN A 13 10.40 26.13 -4.56
C ASN A 13 10.01 24.82 -5.26
N SER A 14 10.94 24.25 -6.04
CA SER A 14 10.75 22.98 -6.73
C SER A 14 10.89 21.81 -5.76
N GLY A 15 9.85 20.99 -5.61
CA GLY A 15 9.85 19.80 -4.78
C GLY A 15 8.62 19.69 -3.88
N MET A 16 8.45 18.52 -3.28
CA MET A 16 7.31 18.25 -2.40
C MET A 16 7.45 18.98 -1.07
N GLN A 17 6.53 19.90 -0.81
CA GLN A 17 6.36 20.56 0.48
C GLN A 17 5.51 19.69 1.39
N VAL A 18 5.95 19.52 2.64
CA VAL A 18 5.28 18.70 3.64
C VAL A 18 4.91 19.57 4.83
N ASN A 19 3.62 19.78 5.04
CA ASN A 19 3.10 20.61 6.12
C ASN A 19 2.29 19.78 7.11
N LEU A 20 2.57 19.87 8.40
CA LEU A 20 1.80 19.15 9.41
C LEU A 20 0.35 19.65 9.46
N VAL A 21 -0.60 18.72 9.45
CA VAL A 21 -2.04 19.02 9.60
C VAL A 21 -2.41 18.83 11.06
N GLY A 22 -2.83 19.93 11.70
CA GLY A 22 -3.17 19.93 13.12
C GLY A 22 -4.42 19.10 13.44
N PRO A 23 -4.60 18.65 14.70
CA PRO A 23 -5.78 17.85 15.11
C PRO A 23 -7.11 18.60 14.95
N ASN A 24 -7.07 19.94 14.98
CA ASN A 24 -8.26 20.78 14.85
C ASN A 24 -8.53 21.27 13.42
N GLU A 25 -7.67 20.95 12.46
CA GLU A 25 -7.84 21.38 11.08
C GLU A 25 -8.99 20.63 10.40
N ASP A 26 -9.85 21.36 9.67
CA ASP A 26 -11.06 20.81 9.05
C ASP A 26 -10.78 19.63 8.11
N SER A 27 -9.65 19.68 7.40
CA SER A 27 -9.19 18.61 6.51
C SER A 27 -9.06 17.27 7.26
N ARG A 28 -8.47 17.31 8.46
CA ARG A 28 -8.26 16.13 9.30
C ARG A 28 -9.58 15.66 9.92
N ARG A 29 -10.36 16.56 10.51
CA ARG A 29 -11.66 16.23 11.12
C ARG A 29 -12.63 15.62 10.10
N THR A 30 -12.65 16.16 8.88
CA THR A 30 -13.47 15.63 7.78
C THR A 30 -13.06 14.21 7.41
N LEU A 31 -11.76 13.96 7.34
CA LEU A 31 -11.24 12.63 7.05
C LEU A 31 -11.55 11.63 8.17
N GLU A 32 -11.29 11.99 9.42
CA GLU A 32 -11.58 11.16 10.60
C GLU A 32 -13.07 10.82 10.68
N ARG A 33 -13.95 11.81 10.46
CA ARG A 33 -15.40 11.59 10.43
C ARG A 33 -15.80 10.62 9.31
N LYS A 34 -15.28 10.80 8.09
CA LYS A 34 -15.54 9.89 6.96
C LYS A 34 -15.13 8.45 7.30
N ILE A 35 -13.95 8.28 7.90
CA ILE A 35 -13.43 6.97 8.30
C ILE A 35 -14.32 6.35 9.39
N ALA A 36 -14.70 7.12 10.42
CA ALA A 36 -15.55 6.64 11.50
C ALA A 36 -16.95 6.21 11.01
N GLU A 37 -17.57 7.01 10.13
CA GLU A 37 -18.86 6.69 9.49
C GLU A 37 -18.76 5.39 8.68
N GLU A 38 -17.67 5.22 7.93
CA GLU A 38 -17.43 4.03 7.11
C GLU A 38 -17.26 2.77 7.98
N VAL A 39 -16.46 2.85 9.05
CA VAL A 39 -16.25 1.73 9.98
C VAL A 39 -17.56 1.36 10.68
N LYS A 40 -18.36 2.36 11.10
CA LYS A 40 -19.68 2.13 11.71
C LYS A 40 -20.65 1.45 10.75
N LYS A 41 -20.66 1.86 9.47
CA LYS A 41 -21.55 1.28 8.45
C LYS A 41 -21.17 -0.16 8.10
N ASN A 42 -19.88 -0.50 8.14
CA ASN A 42 -19.39 -1.83 7.82
C ASN A 42 -19.30 -2.74 9.06
N ALA A 43 -20.44 -3.01 9.69
CA ALA A 43 -20.50 -3.79 10.95
C ALA A 43 -19.88 -5.20 10.85
N THR A 44 -19.89 -5.82 9.66
CA THR A 44 -19.28 -7.14 9.40
C THR A 44 -17.76 -7.12 9.34
N SER A 45 -17.14 -5.93 9.27
CA SER A 45 -15.69 -5.80 9.29
C SER A 45 -15.10 -6.23 10.63
N PRO A 46 -13.96 -6.95 10.63
CA PRO A 46 -13.23 -7.24 11.87
C PRO A 46 -12.52 -6.01 12.44
N VAL A 47 -12.38 -4.92 11.68
CA VAL A 47 -11.78 -3.67 12.16
C VAL A 47 -12.80 -2.92 13.01
N GLU A 48 -12.39 -2.53 14.20
CA GLU A 48 -13.21 -1.79 15.16
C GLU A 48 -13.02 -0.28 15.03
N SER A 49 -11.78 0.17 14.88
CA SER A 49 -11.46 1.59 14.63
C SER A 49 -10.19 1.76 13.80
N ILE A 50 -10.11 2.92 13.16
CA ILE A 50 -8.92 3.43 12.47
C ILE A 50 -8.63 4.80 13.10
N GLU A 51 -7.47 4.95 13.71
CA GLU A 51 -7.09 6.17 14.43
C GLU A 51 -5.92 6.85 13.71
N ILE A 52 -6.10 8.10 13.30
CA ILE A 52 -5.05 8.89 12.65
C ILE A 52 -4.07 9.37 13.71
N GLN A 53 -2.83 8.92 13.61
CA GLN A 53 -1.74 9.34 14.50
C GLN A 53 -1.12 10.64 13.98
N ARG A 54 -0.83 10.69 12.67
CA ARG A 54 -0.22 11.85 12.03
C ARG A 54 -0.78 12.04 10.63
N MET A 55 -0.98 13.30 10.25
CA MET A 55 -1.41 13.69 8.91
C MET A 55 -0.58 14.88 8.47
N VAL A 56 -0.05 14.81 7.25
CA VAL A 56 0.68 15.92 6.63
C VAL A 56 0.08 16.21 5.26
N LYS A 57 -0.01 17.49 4.91
CA LYS A 57 -0.40 17.97 3.60
C LYS A 57 0.82 17.97 2.69
N LEU A 58 0.65 17.36 1.54
CA LEU A 58 1.64 17.26 0.49
C LEU A 58 1.29 18.29 -0.59
N PHE A 59 2.26 19.10 -0.99
CA PHE A 59 2.07 20.07 -2.06
C PHE A 59 3.33 20.26 -2.88
N ASP A 60 3.21 20.04 -4.19
CA ASP A 60 4.23 20.36 -5.17
C ASP A 60 3.56 21.21 -6.26
N ILE A 61 4.13 22.38 -6.55
CA ILE A 61 3.57 23.34 -7.51
C ILE A 61 3.58 22.81 -8.96
N ASN A 62 4.59 22.01 -9.33
CA ASN A 62 4.71 21.45 -10.67
C ASN A 62 3.70 20.33 -10.87
N GLN A 63 3.55 19.44 -9.89
CA GLN A 63 2.51 18.40 -9.92
C GLN A 63 1.11 19.03 -9.93
N TRP A 64 0.89 20.06 -9.11
CA TRP A 64 -0.37 20.79 -9.11
C TRP A 64 -0.67 21.44 -10.47
N ARG A 65 0.33 22.00 -11.15
CA ARG A 65 0.17 22.60 -12.48
C ARG A 65 -0.22 21.55 -13.52
N CYS A 66 0.49 20.43 -13.59
CA CYS A 66 0.18 19.34 -14.52
C CYS A 66 -1.21 18.75 -14.25
N PHE A 67 -1.54 18.51 -12.98
CA PHE A 67 -2.86 18.04 -12.57
C PHE A 67 -3.98 19.01 -12.93
N SER A 68 -3.78 20.30 -12.65
CA SER A 68 -4.78 21.33 -12.95
C SER A 68 -5.03 21.46 -14.45
N LYS A 69 -3.98 21.34 -15.27
CA LYS A 69 -4.09 21.30 -16.73
C LYS A 69 -4.90 20.09 -17.18
N ARG A 70 -4.53 18.88 -16.75
CA ARG A 70 -5.22 17.65 -17.12
C ARG A 70 -6.68 17.64 -16.68
N ARG A 71 -6.97 18.17 -15.49
CA ARG A 71 -8.34 18.35 -14.99
C ARG A 71 -9.21 19.20 -15.92
N THR A 72 -8.66 20.29 -16.44
CA THR A 72 -9.36 21.18 -17.38
C THR A 72 -9.61 20.47 -18.71
N GLU A 73 -8.62 19.75 -19.23
CA GLU A 73 -8.76 18.95 -20.47
C GLU A 73 -9.87 17.92 -20.33
N VAL A 74 -9.88 17.13 -19.25
CA VAL A 74 -10.95 16.15 -18.98
C VAL A 74 -12.32 16.84 -18.85
N GLY A 75 -12.39 18.03 -18.25
CA GLY A 75 -13.63 18.80 -18.21
C GLY A 75 -14.13 19.16 -19.62
N GLN A 76 -13.24 19.68 -20.47
CA GLN A 76 -13.55 20.03 -21.86
C GLN A 76 -14.00 18.82 -22.67
N GLU A 77 -13.32 17.67 -22.51
CA GLU A 77 -13.67 16.39 -23.13
C GLU A 77 -15.09 15.92 -22.75
N LEU A 78 -15.58 16.31 -21.56
CA LEU A 78 -16.93 16.00 -21.06
C LEU A 78 -17.98 17.09 -21.37
N GLY A 79 -17.62 18.14 -22.10
CA GLY A 79 -18.54 19.20 -22.48
C GLY A 79 -18.91 20.16 -21.34
N GLY A 80 -18.08 20.30 -20.31
CA GLY A 80 -18.36 21.22 -19.21
C GLY A 80 -17.32 21.23 -18.09
N SER A 81 -17.73 21.61 -16.88
CA SER A 81 -16.85 21.67 -15.71
C SER A 81 -16.90 20.40 -14.85
N ASN A 82 -17.64 19.36 -15.27
CA ASN A 82 -17.78 18.13 -14.50
C ASN A 82 -16.68 17.11 -14.82
N PHE A 83 -15.56 17.22 -14.14
CA PHE A 83 -14.41 16.31 -14.28
C PHE A 83 -14.41 15.16 -13.24
N ASN A 84 -15.52 14.95 -12.51
CA ASN A 84 -15.71 13.85 -11.55
C ASN A 84 -14.50 13.67 -10.59
N GLN A 85 -14.14 14.75 -9.88
CA GLN A 85 -13.01 14.72 -8.95
C GLN A 85 -13.42 14.05 -7.63
N LYS A 86 -12.55 13.17 -7.11
CA LYS A 86 -12.74 12.52 -5.81
C LYS A 86 -11.46 12.57 -4.97
N PHE A 87 -11.65 12.42 -3.67
CA PHE A 87 -10.56 12.04 -2.76
C PHE A 87 -10.61 10.54 -2.52
N LEU A 88 -9.55 9.85 -2.92
CA LEU A 88 -9.41 8.40 -2.85
C LEU A 88 -8.14 8.02 -2.08
N PHE A 89 -8.15 6.84 -1.47
CA PHE A 89 -7.04 6.27 -0.73
C PHE A 89 -6.14 5.45 -1.64
N LEU A 90 -4.84 5.65 -1.50
CA LEU A 90 -3.78 4.86 -2.13
C LEU A 90 -2.93 4.23 -1.03
N THR A 91 -2.74 2.93 -1.13
CA THR A 91 -1.77 2.18 -0.32
C THR A 91 -0.78 1.51 -1.23
N SER A 92 0.49 1.63 -0.89
CA SER A 92 1.61 1.14 -1.67
C SER A 92 2.78 0.81 -0.74
N PRO A 93 3.66 -0.15 -1.07
CA PRO A 93 4.94 -0.29 -0.37
C PRO A 93 5.82 0.97 -0.51
N TYR A 94 5.51 1.84 -1.46
CA TYR A 94 6.26 3.06 -1.78
C TYR A 94 5.61 4.35 -1.24
N VAL A 95 4.70 4.26 -0.27
CA VAL A 95 4.00 5.44 0.31
C VAL A 95 4.95 6.52 0.81
N ASP A 96 6.09 6.14 1.38
CA ASP A 96 7.14 7.08 1.83
C ASP A 96 7.86 7.76 0.66
N GLN A 97 7.99 7.09 -0.48
CA GLN A 97 8.63 7.66 -1.67
C GLN A 97 7.66 8.58 -2.41
N ILE A 98 6.38 8.21 -2.45
CA ILE A 98 5.31 9.05 -3.01
C ILE A 98 5.21 10.38 -2.25
N SER A 99 5.40 10.39 -0.93
CA SER A 99 5.35 11.61 -0.12
C SER A 99 6.54 12.56 -0.32
N VAL A 100 7.60 12.10 -1.00
CA VAL A 100 8.79 12.90 -1.30
C VAL A 100 8.84 13.28 -2.78
N TYR A 101 8.56 12.32 -3.66
CA TYR A 101 8.75 12.47 -5.11
C TYR A 101 7.46 12.68 -5.89
N GLY A 102 6.30 12.57 -5.24
CA GLY A 102 5.01 12.52 -5.94
C GLY A 102 4.69 11.15 -6.52
N ILE A 103 3.55 11.06 -7.18
CA ILE A 103 3.09 9.84 -7.84
C ILE A 103 3.70 9.76 -9.24
N ASP A 104 4.20 8.59 -9.61
CA ASP A 104 4.74 8.29 -10.93
C ASP A 104 4.17 6.95 -11.43
N MET A 105 3.59 6.94 -12.63
CA MET A 105 3.05 5.72 -13.23
C MET A 105 4.13 4.64 -13.41
N ALA A 106 5.36 4.99 -13.75
CA ALA A 106 6.42 4.00 -13.99
C ALA A 106 6.81 3.23 -12.72
N ARG A 107 6.62 3.84 -11.54
CA ARG A 107 7.00 3.25 -10.25
C ARG A 107 5.79 2.72 -9.47
N ASP A 108 4.70 3.48 -9.47
CA ASP A 108 3.58 3.27 -8.55
C ASP A 108 2.43 2.49 -9.20
N ALA A 109 2.40 2.38 -10.54
CA ALA A 109 1.41 1.56 -11.22
C ALA A 109 1.72 0.08 -11.04
N ILE A 110 0.66 -0.70 -10.94
CA ILE A 110 0.73 -2.14 -10.71
C ILE A 110 -0.20 -2.85 -11.67
N ASP A 111 0.15 -4.09 -11.99
CA ASP A 111 -0.75 -4.98 -12.73
C ASP A 111 -1.85 -5.50 -11.81
N GLY A 112 -3.09 -5.40 -12.28
CA GLY A 112 -4.24 -5.95 -11.59
C GLY A 112 -5.36 -6.33 -12.54
N THR A 113 -6.55 -6.55 -11.99
CA THR A 113 -7.74 -6.95 -12.75
C THR A 113 -8.10 -5.97 -13.86
N PHE A 114 -7.82 -4.68 -13.67
CA PHE A 114 -8.13 -3.63 -14.64
C PHE A 114 -6.86 -3.13 -15.36
N GLY A 115 -5.86 -4.00 -15.54
CA GLY A 115 -4.62 -3.69 -16.25
C GLY A 115 -3.59 -2.95 -15.40
N HIS A 116 -2.55 -2.45 -16.07
CA HIS A 116 -1.44 -1.72 -15.46
C HIS A 116 -1.83 -0.27 -15.16
N GLY A 117 -2.00 0.08 -13.89
CA GLY A 117 -2.42 1.44 -13.51
C GLY A 117 -2.31 1.70 -12.01
N ILE A 118 -2.70 2.91 -11.60
CA ILE A 118 -2.74 3.28 -10.17
C ILE A 118 -4.09 2.87 -9.60
N TYR A 119 -4.06 1.93 -8.66
CA TYR A 119 -5.25 1.42 -7.98
C TYR A 119 -5.56 2.23 -6.72
N LEU A 120 -6.78 2.74 -6.67
CA LEU A 120 -7.26 3.62 -5.62
C LEU A 120 -8.54 3.07 -5.03
N THR A 121 -8.84 3.44 -3.79
CA THR A 121 -10.11 3.07 -3.19
C THR A 121 -10.83 4.21 -2.48
N GLN A 122 -12.16 4.21 -2.53
CA GLN A 122 -12.98 5.17 -1.78
C GLN A 122 -12.98 4.89 -0.27
N SER A 123 -12.71 3.64 0.11
CA SER A 123 -12.88 3.08 1.45
C SER A 123 -11.55 3.02 2.20
N ALA A 124 -11.45 3.73 3.34
CA ALA A 124 -10.27 3.67 4.20
C ALA A 124 -10.11 2.27 4.82
N LEU A 125 -11.21 1.59 5.07
CA LEU A 125 -11.21 0.22 5.58
C LEU A 125 -10.59 -0.74 4.56
N ASN A 126 -10.98 -0.65 3.29
CA ASN A 126 -10.38 -1.45 2.23
C ASN A 126 -8.91 -1.11 2.07
N ALA A 127 -8.55 0.18 2.04
CA ALA A 127 -7.15 0.63 1.99
C ALA A 127 -6.32 0.04 3.14
N SER A 128 -6.85 0.04 4.37
CA SER A 128 -6.12 -0.45 5.56
C SER A 128 -5.66 -1.90 5.47
N ARG A 129 -6.37 -2.75 4.70
CA ARG A 129 -6.02 -4.15 4.47
C ARG A 129 -4.74 -4.32 3.66
N TYR A 130 -4.40 -3.32 2.85
CA TYR A 130 -3.24 -3.32 1.95
C TYR A 130 -2.12 -2.39 2.43
N ALA A 131 -2.30 -1.71 3.57
CA ALA A 131 -1.26 -0.87 4.15
C ALA A 131 -0.05 -1.65 4.68
N PHE A 132 -0.23 -2.95 4.94
CA PHE A 132 0.87 -3.90 5.14
C PHE A 132 0.87 -4.94 4.03
N ASN A 133 1.98 -5.67 3.90
CA ASN A 133 2.04 -6.82 3.00
C ASN A 133 0.95 -7.83 3.40
N SER A 134 0.15 -8.28 2.44
CA SER A 134 -0.98 -9.17 2.69
C SER A 134 -0.57 -10.57 3.15
N LYS A 135 0.65 -11.02 2.81
CA LYS A 135 1.20 -12.34 3.18
C LYS A 135 1.97 -12.29 4.49
N THR A 136 2.91 -11.35 4.58
CA THR A 136 3.87 -11.29 5.72
C THR A 136 3.47 -10.28 6.78
N GLY A 137 2.53 -9.37 6.51
CA GLY A 137 2.12 -8.34 7.45
C GLY A 137 3.16 -7.26 7.70
N CYS A 138 3.17 -6.70 8.92
CA CYS A 138 4.17 -5.71 9.33
C CYS A 138 5.58 -6.34 9.39
N SER A 139 6.61 -5.56 9.07
CA SER A 139 8.00 -6.03 9.04
C SER A 139 8.52 -6.47 10.41
N ALA A 140 8.09 -5.81 11.49
CA ALA A 140 8.59 -6.07 12.84
C ALA A 140 8.04 -7.37 13.45
N HIS A 141 6.74 -7.63 13.30
CA HIS A 141 6.07 -8.76 13.97
C HIS A 141 5.62 -9.86 13.01
N GLN A 142 5.71 -9.63 11.70
CA GLN A 142 5.21 -10.54 10.67
C GLN A 142 3.71 -10.87 10.80
N LEU A 143 2.93 -9.88 11.27
CA LEU A 143 1.48 -10.00 11.50
C LEU A 143 0.69 -9.06 10.59
N THR A 144 -0.25 -9.62 9.83
CA THR A 144 -1.13 -8.88 8.90
C THR A 144 -2.13 -7.99 9.63
N LYS A 145 -2.55 -8.41 10.82
CA LYS A 145 -3.48 -7.69 11.71
C LYS A 145 -2.78 -7.09 12.93
N CYS A 146 -1.52 -6.69 12.77
CA CYS A 146 -0.81 -5.99 13.84
C CYS A 146 -1.55 -4.72 14.24
N MET A 147 -1.74 -4.53 15.56
CA MET A 147 -2.40 -3.36 16.16
C MET A 147 -1.39 -2.36 16.73
N THR A 148 -0.12 -2.76 16.90
CA THR A 148 0.93 -1.92 17.49
C THR A 148 1.69 -1.13 16.43
N CYS A 149 1.89 -1.70 15.24
CA CYS A 149 2.60 -1.03 14.15
C CYS A 149 1.72 0.02 13.46
N THR A 150 2.31 1.20 13.25
CA THR A 150 1.74 2.25 12.43
C THR A 150 1.64 1.81 10.97
N ARG A 151 0.47 2.03 10.38
CA ARG A 151 0.17 1.86 8.96
C ARG A 151 0.24 3.21 8.26
N LYS A 152 0.47 3.18 6.95
CA LYS A 152 0.61 4.39 6.12
C LYS A 152 -0.31 4.31 4.91
N MET A 153 -0.91 5.44 4.54
CA MET A 153 -1.66 5.60 3.29
C MET A 153 -1.54 7.03 2.77
N ILE A 154 -1.80 7.21 1.47
CA ILE A 154 -1.94 8.53 0.86
C ILE A 154 -3.43 8.77 0.57
N VAL A 155 -3.92 9.97 0.88
CA VAL A 155 -5.18 10.49 0.34
C VAL A 155 -4.85 11.31 -0.89
N CYS A 156 -5.32 10.83 -2.04
CA CYS A 156 -5.07 11.42 -3.34
C CYS A 156 -6.29 12.22 -3.80
N LYS A 157 -6.05 13.36 -4.45
CA LYS A 157 -7.07 14.02 -5.27
C LYS A 157 -6.98 13.43 -6.67
N VAL A 158 -8.09 12.95 -7.20
CA VAL A 158 -8.15 12.19 -8.44
C VAL A 158 -9.24 12.75 -9.35
N VAL A 159 -8.92 12.95 -10.62
CA VAL A 159 -9.87 13.30 -11.69
C VAL A 159 -10.23 12.03 -12.44
N LEU A 160 -11.46 11.54 -12.23
CA LEU A 160 -11.90 10.29 -12.85
C LEU A 160 -12.51 10.49 -14.24
N GLY A 161 -13.00 11.70 -14.53
CA GLY A 161 -13.75 11.96 -15.74
C GLY A 161 -14.89 10.97 -15.96
N LYS A 162 -15.09 10.56 -17.22
CA LYS A 162 -15.94 9.42 -17.58
C LYS A 162 -15.24 8.09 -17.22
N SER A 163 -15.79 7.39 -16.24
CA SER A 163 -15.29 6.10 -15.78
C SER A 163 -15.97 4.93 -16.48
N TYR A 164 -15.18 3.95 -16.91
CA TYR A 164 -15.68 2.69 -17.46
C TYR A 164 -16.01 1.75 -16.30
N ASN A 165 -17.29 1.41 -16.14
CA ASN A 165 -17.74 0.48 -15.12
C ASN A 165 -17.48 -0.94 -15.62
N SER A 166 -16.62 -1.69 -14.95
CA SER A 166 -16.34 -3.09 -15.30
C SER A 166 -16.43 -4.01 -14.10
N ALA A 167 -17.13 -5.13 -14.28
CA ALA A 167 -17.17 -6.24 -13.33
C ALA A 167 -16.14 -7.34 -13.64
N GLY A 168 -15.38 -7.20 -14.73
CA GLY A 168 -14.45 -8.21 -15.24
C GLY A 168 -13.06 -7.65 -15.50
N LYS A 169 -12.17 -8.52 -15.98
CA LYS A 169 -10.82 -8.12 -16.37
C LYS A 169 -10.89 -7.11 -17.53
N VAL A 170 -10.10 -6.04 -17.46
CA VAL A 170 -9.99 -5.03 -18.52
C VAL A 170 -8.52 -4.72 -18.71
N ASN A 171 -8.01 -4.79 -19.94
CA ASN A 171 -6.69 -4.21 -20.23
C ASN A 171 -6.84 -2.73 -20.62
N HIS A 172 -5.86 -1.89 -20.26
CA HIS A 172 -5.92 -0.46 -20.59
C HIS A 172 -6.09 -0.20 -22.10
N SER A 173 -5.38 -0.97 -22.93
CA SER A 173 -5.48 -0.92 -24.40
C SER A 173 -6.87 -1.27 -24.94
N GLU A 174 -7.69 -1.93 -24.14
CA GLU A 174 -9.06 -2.35 -24.49
C GLU A 174 -10.11 -1.37 -23.97
N LEU A 175 -9.70 -0.30 -23.25
CA LEU A 175 -10.66 0.71 -22.80
C LEU A 175 -11.31 1.37 -24.02
N PRO A 176 -12.64 1.46 -24.05
CA PRO A 176 -13.31 2.19 -25.12
C PRO A 176 -12.81 3.63 -25.16
N ARG A 177 -12.71 4.19 -26.37
CA ARG A 177 -12.29 5.60 -26.54
C ARG A 177 -13.22 6.53 -25.77
N GLY A 178 -12.64 7.58 -25.17
CA GLY A 178 -13.38 8.59 -24.40
C GLY A 178 -13.65 8.25 -22.94
N TYR A 179 -13.07 7.17 -22.42
CA TYR A 179 -13.02 6.90 -20.98
C TYR A 179 -11.66 7.31 -20.41
N HIS A 180 -11.66 7.82 -19.18
CA HIS A 180 -10.48 8.39 -18.52
C HIS A 180 -10.04 7.56 -17.31
N SER A 181 -10.91 6.67 -16.82
CA SER A 181 -10.63 5.82 -15.67
C SER A 181 -11.48 4.54 -15.73
N VAL A 182 -11.15 3.56 -14.90
CA VAL A 182 -12.01 2.40 -14.63
C VAL A 182 -12.59 2.52 -13.23
N GLN A 183 -13.87 2.17 -13.08
CA GLN A 183 -14.48 1.88 -11.79
C GLN A 183 -14.78 0.39 -11.73
N GLY A 184 -14.11 -0.30 -10.81
CA GLY A 184 -14.20 -1.74 -10.64
C GLY A 184 -15.42 -2.14 -9.81
N LEU A 185 -16.27 -2.99 -10.37
CA LEU A 185 -17.40 -3.63 -9.71
C LEU A 185 -17.02 -5.05 -9.30
N ILE A 186 -16.27 -5.19 -8.20
CA ILE A 186 -15.83 -6.50 -7.72
C ILE A 186 -16.97 -7.15 -6.91
N LYS A 187 -17.49 -8.29 -7.37
CA LYS A 187 -18.55 -9.03 -6.65
C LYS A 187 -18.13 -9.30 -5.19
N GLY A 188 -19.00 -8.94 -4.24
CA GLY A 188 -18.75 -9.13 -2.80
C GLY A 188 -17.88 -8.05 -2.14
N HIS A 189 -17.42 -7.06 -2.90
CA HIS A 189 -16.81 -5.84 -2.38
C HIS A 189 -17.65 -4.64 -2.85
N PRO A 190 -17.90 -3.64 -2.00
CA PRO A 190 -18.49 -2.39 -2.46
C PRO A 190 -17.64 -1.81 -3.62
N SER A 191 -18.32 -1.20 -4.59
CA SER A 191 -17.79 -0.64 -5.85
C SER A 191 -16.82 0.53 -5.64
N ASP A 192 -15.73 0.23 -4.95
CA ASP A 192 -14.85 1.20 -4.31
C ASP A 192 -13.48 1.22 -4.96
N VAL A 193 -13.21 0.44 -6.00
CA VAL A 193 -11.90 0.41 -6.66
C VAL A 193 -11.95 1.28 -7.90
N PHE A 194 -10.99 2.18 -8.02
CA PHE A 194 -10.80 3.06 -9.16
C PHE A 194 -9.40 2.87 -9.72
N VAL A 195 -9.26 2.92 -11.04
CA VAL A 195 -7.96 2.85 -11.71
C VAL A 195 -7.80 4.01 -12.66
N VAL A 196 -6.68 4.72 -12.53
CA VAL A 196 -6.23 5.74 -13.47
C VAL A 196 -4.95 5.30 -14.16
N TYR A 197 -4.77 5.75 -15.40
CA TYR A 197 -3.68 5.33 -16.28
C TYR A 197 -2.79 6.50 -16.73
N ASP A 198 -3.07 7.70 -16.22
CA ASP A 198 -2.34 8.92 -16.50
C ASP A 198 -1.91 9.53 -15.15
N THR A 199 -0.60 9.73 -14.99
CA THR A 199 -0.01 10.33 -13.79
C THR A 199 -0.66 11.68 -13.46
N TYR A 200 -1.06 12.46 -14.46
CA TYR A 200 -1.59 13.81 -14.25
C TYR A 200 -3.07 13.83 -13.86
N GLN A 201 -3.77 12.69 -13.87
CA GLN A 201 -5.12 12.59 -13.31
C GLN A 201 -5.13 12.50 -11.78
N ILE A 202 -3.97 12.42 -11.14
CA ILE A 202 -3.85 12.17 -9.71
C ILE A 202 -2.74 13.00 -9.07
N ILE A 203 -2.98 13.49 -7.85
CA ILE A 203 -1.93 14.06 -7.00
C ILE A 203 -2.06 13.55 -5.56
N PRO A 204 -0.93 13.29 -4.88
CA PRO A 204 -0.96 13.03 -3.44
C PRO A 204 -1.33 14.33 -2.73
N THR A 205 -2.33 14.29 -1.83
CA THR A 205 -2.78 15.48 -1.08
C THR A 205 -2.43 15.38 0.39
N PHE A 206 -2.62 14.20 0.98
CA PHE A 206 -2.28 13.96 2.37
C PHE A 206 -1.53 12.65 2.53
N TYR A 207 -0.47 12.65 3.34
CA TYR A 207 0.13 11.43 3.86
C TYR A 207 -0.39 11.21 5.28
N VAL A 208 -0.85 9.99 5.55
CA VAL A 208 -1.57 9.62 6.77
C VAL A 208 -0.90 8.41 7.41
N GLU A 209 -0.47 8.59 8.65
CA GLU A 209 -0.05 7.53 9.57
C GLU A 209 -1.19 7.23 10.52
N PHE A 210 -1.52 5.95 10.65
CA PHE A 210 -2.68 5.51 11.43
C PHE A 210 -2.45 4.16 12.08
N THR A 211 -3.25 3.86 13.10
CA THR A 211 -3.33 2.54 13.73
C THR A 211 -4.72 1.94 13.50
N THR A 212 -4.83 0.62 13.65
CA THR A 212 -6.08 -0.13 13.50
C THR A 212 -6.33 -0.94 14.74
N SER A 213 -7.54 -0.89 15.27
CA SER A 213 -8.03 -1.84 16.27
C SER A 213 -8.96 -2.87 15.63
N PHE A 214 -9.06 -4.04 16.23
CA PHE A 214 -9.91 -5.13 15.75
C PHE A 214 -10.88 -5.56 16.83
N LYS A 215 -12.12 -5.87 16.43
CA LYS A 215 -13.15 -6.36 17.33
C LYS A 215 -12.68 -7.66 18.00
N PRO A 216 -13.02 -7.87 19.28
CA PRO A 216 -12.82 -9.15 19.93
C PRO A 216 -13.48 -10.27 19.11
N ARG A 217 -12.81 -11.42 18.99
CA ARG A 217 -13.47 -12.61 18.46
C ARG A 217 -14.48 -13.08 19.51
N GLU A 218 -15.76 -13.11 19.17
CA GLU A 218 -16.77 -13.79 20.00
C GLU A 218 -16.32 -15.24 20.24
N GLY A 219 -16.10 -15.63 21.50
CA GLY A 219 -15.85 -17.01 21.90
C GLY A 219 -14.43 -17.41 22.33
N GLN A 220 -13.48 -16.48 22.55
CA GLN A 220 -12.25 -16.83 23.27
C GLN A 220 -12.39 -16.47 24.76
N PRO A 221 -12.39 -17.45 25.69
CA PRO A 221 -12.29 -17.13 27.10
C PRO A 221 -10.95 -16.45 27.36
N HIS A 222 -11.00 -15.30 28.03
CA HIS A 222 -9.83 -14.69 28.63
C HIS A 222 -9.18 -15.73 29.55
N SER A 223 -8.01 -16.25 29.18
CA SER A 223 -7.14 -16.88 30.16
C SER A 223 -6.65 -15.78 31.09
N ASN A 224 -7.45 -15.48 32.11
CA ASN A 224 -6.95 -14.83 33.30
C ASN A 224 -5.76 -15.67 33.76
N GLY A 225 -4.56 -15.08 33.74
CA GLY A 225 -3.37 -15.65 34.34
C GLY A 225 -3.64 -15.84 35.83
N SER A 226 -4.20 -16.98 36.18
CA SER A 226 -4.33 -17.43 37.55
C SER A 226 -2.92 -17.73 38.03
N GLY A 227 -2.41 -16.86 38.89
CA GLY A 227 -1.26 -17.14 39.73
C GLY A 227 -1.56 -18.37 40.57
N ARG A 228 -1.24 -19.55 40.04
CA ARG A 228 -1.19 -20.78 40.81
C ARG A 228 0.16 -20.76 41.52
N ARG A 229 0.16 -20.20 42.74
CA ARG A 229 1.21 -20.46 43.72
C ARG A 229 1.21 -21.96 43.99
N GLU A 230 2.16 -22.68 43.41
CA GLU A 230 2.53 -24.00 43.90
C GLU A 230 3.26 -23.81 45.24
N ASN A 231 2.60 -24.23 46.31
CA ASN A 231 3.20 -24.40 47.63
C ASN A 231 4.23 -25.54 47.53
N ILE A 232 5.51 -25.19 47.47
CA ILE A 232 6.62 -26.13 47.69
C ILE A 232 6.98 -26.05 49.18
N PRO A 233 6.92 -27.16 49.95
CA PRO A 233 7.38 -27.16 51.35
C PRO A 233 8.92 -27.21 51.42
N PRO A 234 9.54 -26.70 52.51
CA PRO A 234 10.98 -26.54 52.56
C PRO A 234 11.66 -27.87 52.90
N GLN A 235 12.67 -28.25 52.12
CA GLN A 235 13.67 -29.23 52.56
C GLN A 235 15.01 -28.54 52.78
N ASN A 236 15.57 -28.80 53.94
CA ASN A 236 16.79 -28.25 54.48
C ASN A 236 17.91 -29.31 54.37
N ARG A 237 19.15 -28.81 54.28
CA ARG A 237 20.45 -29.43 54.57
C ARG A 237 21.21 -30.25 53.52
N GLN A 238 22.39 -29.67 53.24
CA GLN A 238 23.76 -30.23 53.36
C GLN A 238 24.36 -31.04 52.19
N GLY A 239 25.44 -30.45 51.63
CA GLY A 239 26.77 -31.06 51.80
C GLY A 239 27.53 -31.50 50.54
N ASN A 240 28.70 -30.86 50.34
CA ASN A 240 29.94 -31.36 49.69
C ASN A 240 29.92 -31.66 48.18
N ALA A 241 31.03 -31.63 47.42
CA ALA A 241 32.35 -30.99 47.43
C ALA A 241 33.11 -31.64 46.25
N SER A 242 33.91 -30.85 45.48
CA SER A 242 35.04 -31.32 44.63
C SER A 242 34.70 -32.24 43.43
N ARG A 243 35.39 -32.27 42.28
CA ARG A 243 36.73 -31.82 41.84
C ARG A 243 36.82 -31.95 40.30
N ARG A 244 37.58 -31.03 39.69
CA ARG A 244 38.60 -31.18 38.61
C ARG A 244 38.26 -31.88 37.29
N GLY A 245 38.59 -31.19 36.18
CA GLY A 245 39.16 -31.82 34.99
C GLY A 245 38.96 -31.08 33.65
N ASP A 246 39.71 -29.99 33.42
CA ASP A 246 40.15 -29.55 32.08
C ASP A 246 41.41 -30.37 31.67
N PRO A 247 41.97 -30.35 30.42
CA PRO A 247 41.82 -29.34 29.35
C PRO A 247 41.86 -29.81 27.86
N ALA A 248 41.71 -28.81 26.96
CA ALA A 248 42.27 -28.67 25.60
C ALA A 248 41.55 -29.42 24.44
N ARG A 249 41.43 -28.92 23.20
CA ARG A 249 42.39 -28.13 22.39
C ARG A 249 41.75 -27.60 21.07
N GLN A 250 42.09 -26.35 20.72
CA GLN A 250 42.31 -25.71 19.38
C GLN A 250 41.18 -25.61 18.33
N ASN A 251 40.80 -24.35 18.02
CA ASN A 251 41.15 -23.54 16.83
C ASN A 251 40.57 -24.03 15.50
N ASN A 252 39.65 -23.24 14.92
CA ASN A 252 39.97 -22.61 13.64
C ASN A 252 39.17 -21.31 13.41
N GLN A 253 39.88 -20.25 13.03
CA GLN A 253 39.34 -18.98 12.56
C GLN A 253 39.03 -19.09 11.06
N GLY A 254 37.97 -18.41 10.60
CA GLY A 254 37.57 -18.41 9.20
C GLY A 254 36.58 -17.30 8.88
N ILE A 255 37.10 -16.07 8.82
CA ILE A 255 36.80 -14.98 7.87
C ILE A 255 35.32 -14.80 7.47
N GLY A 256 34.73 -13.72 8.01
CA GLY A 256 33.45 -13.19 7.56
C GLY A 256 33.54 -12.57 6.17
N LEU A 257 32.63 -13.00 5.30
CA LEU A 257 32.15 -12.22 4.16
C LEU A 257 30.67 -11.97 4.42
N GLY A 258 30.35 -10.71 4.74
CA GLY A 258 28.98 -10.25 4.90
C GLY A 258 28.28 -10.30 3.55
N THR A 259 27.43 -11.30 3.36
CA THR A 259 26.46 -11.29 2.27
C THR A 259 25.39 -10.25 2.61
N VAL A 260 25.49 -9.08 2.00
CA VAL A 260 24.38 -8.13 1.90
C VAL A 260 23.32 -8.84 1.06
N VAL A 261 22.34 -9.45 1.74
CA VAL A 261 21.13 -9.95 1.07
C VAL A 261 20.32 -8.72 0.68
N THR A 262 20.53 -8.23 -0.53
CA THR A 262 19.58 -7.34 -1.19
C THR A 262 18.30 -8.13 -1.42
N ASN A 263 17.38 -8.04 -0.46
CA ASN A 263 16.02 -8.57 -0.60
C ASN A 263 15.26 -7.71 -1.62
N LEU A 264 15.50 -7.98 -2.91
CA LEU A 264 14.55 -7.67 -3.98
C LEU A 264 13.36 -8.62 -3.81
N ALA A 265 12.42 -8.26 -2.94
CA ALA A 265 11.17 -8.98 -2.81
C ALA A 265 10.27 -8.67 -4.03
N PRO A 266 9.71 -9.68 -4.71
CA PRO A 266 8.87 -9.48 -5.87
C PRO A 266 7.54 -8.85 -5.48
N LEU A 267 7.13 -7.85 -6.28
CA LEU A 267 5.84 -7.18 -6.25
C LEU A 267 4.71 -8.16 -6.63
N ALA A 268 3.51 -7.88 -6.10
CA ALA A 268 2.23 -8.59 -6.28
C ALA A 268 2.03 -9.91 -5.49
N PRO A 269 0.90 -10.04 -4.79
CA PRO A 269 -0.35 -10.30 -5.51
C PRO A 269 -1.49 -9.37 -5.07
N LEU A 270 -1.98 -8.57 -6.02
CA LEU A 270 -3.40 -8.29 -6.08
C LEU A 270 -4.10 -9.51 -6.68
N LEU A 271 -5.03 -10.09 -5.92
CA LEU A 271 -6.12 -10.95 -6.40
C LEU A 271 -5.75 -12.28 -7.08
N ILE A 272 -5.06 -13.20 -6.37
CA ILE A 272 -5.07 -14.64 -6.73
C ILE A 272 -5.76 -15.52 -5.68
N ASP A 273 -6.06 -15.04 -4.47
CA ASP A 273 -6.46 -15.94 -3.38
C ASP A 273 -7.96 -16.32 -3.32
N THR A 274 -8.77 -15.92 -4.31
CA THR A 274 -10.20 -16.26 -4.35
C THR A 274 -10.58 -17.38 -5.33
N PHE A 275 -9.66 -17.91 -6.15
CA PHE A 275 -9.99 -18.96 -7.13
C PHE A 275 -9.50 -20.38 -6.79
N LEU A 276 -8.69 -20.58 -5.74
CA LEU A 276 -8.17 -21.91 -5.36
C LEU A 276 -8.91 -22.58 -4.17
N ARG A 277 -10.04 -22.03 -3.70
CA ARG A 277 -10.84 -22.64 -2.62
C ARG A 277 -12.06 -23.46 -3.05
N ARG A 278 -12.25 -23.71 -4.35
CA ARG A 278 -13.22 -24.71 -4.81
C ARG A 278 -12.55 -25.68 -5.76
N GLY A 279 -12.36 -26.91 -5.26
CA GLY A 279 -11.78 -28.01 -6.01
C GLY A 279 -12.50 -28.21 -7.33
N GLY A 280 -11.74 -28.10 -8.41
CA GLY A 280 -12.11 -28.54 -9.75
C GLY A 280 -10.83 -29.01 -10.43
N ARG A 281 -10.66 -30.33 -10.54
CA ARG A 281 -9.60 -30.93 -11.35
C ARG A 281 -9.89 -30.57 -12.81
N GLY A 282 -8.99 -29.83 -13.44
CA GLY A 282 -9.05 -29.52 -14.86
C GLY A 282 -7.62 -29.37 -15.38
N VAL A 283 -7.18 -30.37 -16.13
CA VAL A 283 -5.92 -30.37 -16.87
C VAL A 283 -6.02 -29.33 -17.99
N LEU A 284 -5.00 -28.47 -18.15
CA LEU A 284 -4.85 -27.63 -19.34
C LEU A 284 -3.47 -27.86 -19.99
N PRO A 285 -3.38 -27.80 -21.33
CA PRO A 285 -2.24 -28.29 -22.11
C PRO A 285 -1.13 -27.25 -22.29
N ASN A 286 0.08 -27.77 -22.53
CA ASN A 286 1.27 -26.99 -22.91
C ASN A 286 1.05 -26.21 -24.21
N ALA A 287 1.28 -24.90 -24.18
CA ALA A 287 1.50 -24.08 -25.37
C ALA A 287 2.76 -23.22 -25.17
N ASN A 288 3.79 -23.53 -25.95
CA ASN A 288 5.01 -22.72 -26.07
C ASN A 288 4.71 -21.50 -26.94
N PHE A 289 5.00 -20.30 -26.42
CA PHE A 289 5.05 -19.07 -27.23
C PHE A 289 6.47 -18.50 -27.18
N ASN A 290 7.12 -18.48 -28.33
CA ASN A 290 8.38 -17.78 -28.59
C ASN A 290 8.05 -16.33 -28.95
N LEU A 291 8.61 -15.36 -28.22
CA LEU A 291 8.56 -13.94 -28.57
C LEU A 291 9.99 -13.46 -28.79
N GLN A 292 10.37 -13.31 -30.06
CA GLN A 292 11.55 -12.54 -30.47
C GLN A 292 11.17 -11.05 -30.51
N GLY A 293 11.91 -10.23 -29.78
CA GLY A 293 11.82 -8.77 -29.83
C GLY A 293 13.19 -8.15 -29.62
N THR A 294 13.69 -7.45 -30.64
CA THR A 294 14.94 -6.69 -30.64
C THR A 294 14.78 -5.35 -29.92
N ILE A 295 15.68 -5.06 -28.98
CA ILE A 295 15.87 -3.73 -28.36
C ILE A 295 17.19 -3.17 -28.89
N PRO A 296 17.25 -1.94 -29.44
CA PRO A 296 18.52 -1.30 -29.76
C PRO A 296 18.99 -0.49 -28.56
N TYR A 297 20.08 -0.91 -27.90
CA TYR A 297 20.98 0.04 -27.23
C TYR A 297 22.40 -0.50 -27.16
N VAL A 298 23.34 0.42 -27.32
CA VAL A 298 24.76 0.26 -27.59
C VAL A 298 25.54 -0.19 -26.36
N GLY A 299 26.45 -1.16 -26.53
CA GLY A 299 27.72 -1.22 -25.81
C GLY A 299 27.85 -2.27 -24.69
N SER A 300 28.26 -3.49 -25.09
CA SER A 300 29.09 -4.50 -24.40
C SER A 300 28.47 -5.90 -24.41
N GLU A 301 29.13 -6.80 -25.13
CA GLU A 301 28.73 -8.19 -25.32
C GLU A 301 29.16 -9.05 -24.12
N TYR A 302 28.20 -9.69 -23.46
CA TYR A 302 28.44 -10.90 -22.68
C TYR A 302 27.38 -11.93 -23.08
N ASN A 303 27.81 -12.98 -23.80
CA ASN A 303 26.98 -14.13 -24.12
C ASN A 303 27.01 -15.11 -22.94
N LEU A 304 25.86 -15.33 -22.30
CA LEU A 304 25.63 -16.45 -21.40
C LEU A 304 24.47 -17.30 -21.93
N SER A 305 24.82 -18.44 -22.53
CA SER A 305 23.88 -19.48 -22.93
C SER A 305 23.60 -20.42 -21.76
N PHE A 306 22.33 -20.59 -21.39
CA PHE A 306 21.88 -21.68 -20.51
C PHE A 306 20.97 -22.63 -21.28
N SER A 307 21.37 -23.89 -21.40
CA SER A 307 20.48 -25.02 -21.74
C SER A 307 19.92 -25.59 -20.44
N LEU A 308 18.60 -25.78 -20.38
CA LEU A 308 17.96 -26.59 -19.35
C LEU A 308 17.58 -27.94 -19.95
N ASN A 309 18.14 -29.01 -19.38
CA ASN A 309 17.53 -30.34 -19.37
C ASN A 309 16.48 -30.39 -18.26
#